data_AF-A0A951C177-F1
#
_entry.id   AF-A0A951C177-F1
#
_cell.length_a   1.000
_cell.length_b   1.000
_cell.length_c   1.000
_cell.angle_alpha   90.00
_cell.angle_beta   90.00
_cell.angle_gamma   90.00
#
_symmetry.space_group_name_H-M   'P 1'
#
loop_
_entity.id
_entity.type
_entity.pdbx_description
1 polymer ?
#
loop_
_entity_poly.entity_id
_entity_poly.type
_entity_poly.pdbx_seq_one_letter_code
_entity_poly.pdbx_strand_id
1 'polypeptide(L)'
;MTPDSVVDIIRHALMAAFWLAAPLLLIGFAMGTIISLVQIATSMQDTAFSTIPRLVVFLFGILLLLPWMLQRAMSYTIALFGDLGRYAR
;
A
#
# COMPACT_ATOMS: atom_id res chain seq x y z
N MET A 1 1.00 0.19 31.19
CA MET A 1 1.27 0.89 29.91
C MET A 1 2.30 1.98 30.13
N THR A 2 3.56 1.77 29.73
CA THR A 2 4.60 2.81 29.77
C THR A 2 4.57 3.62 28.45
N PRO A 3 5.07 4.87 28.45
CA PRO A 3 5.20 5.67 27.24
C PRO A 3 5.98 4.95 26.12
N ASP A 4 7.00 4.17 26.48
CA ASP A 4 7.81 3.37 25.56
C ASP A 4 6.97 2.34 24.79
N SER A 5 6.02 1.67 25.45
CA SER A 5 5.12 0.71 24.81
C SER A 5 4.22 1.36 23.75
N VAL A 6 3.75 2.57 24.00
CA VAL A 6 2.90 3.30 23.05
C VAL A 6 3.69 3.69 21.80
N VAL A 7 4.93 4.16 21.99
CA VAL A 7 5.84 4.52 20.89
C VAL A 7 6.16 3.30 20.03
N ASP A 8 6.37 2.13 20.65
CA ASP A 8 6.72 0.91 19.92
C ASP A 8 5.54 0.35 19.11
N ILE A 9 4.31 0.45 19.63
CA ILE A 9 3.10 0.11 18.87
C ILE A 9 2.95 1.01 17.65
N ILE A 10 3.12 2.32 17.81
CA ILE A 10 3.03 3.29 16.70
C ILE A 10 4.11 3.01 15.65
N ARG A 11 5.34 2.71 16.08
CA ARG A 11 6.44 2.34 15.18
C ARG A 11 6.08 1.10 14.35
N HIS A 12 5.60 0.04 14.99
CA HIS A 12 5.19 -1.18 14.28
C HIS A 12 4.02 -0.92 13.32
N ALA A 13 3.04 -0.09 13.70
CA ALA A 13 1.95 0.31 12.83
C ALA A 13 2.44 1.02 11.57
N LEU A 14 3.34 2.00 11.73
CA LEU A 14 3.92 2.76 10.63
C LEU A 14 4.79 1.87 9.72
N MET A 15 5.56 0.95 10.30
CA MET A 15 6.34 -0.02 9.52
C MET A 15 5.46 -0.97 8.72
N ALA A 16 4.37 -1.47 9.31
CA ALA A 16 3.41 -2.31 8.61
C ALA A 16 2.73 -1.56 7.46
N ALA A 17 2.32 -0.31 7.71
CA ALA A 17 1.73 0.56 6.69
C ALA A 17 2.72 0.86 5.55
N PHE A 18 3.99 1.13 5.89
CA PHE A 18 5.04 1.38 4.90
C PHE A 18 5.26 0.16 4.00
N TRP A 19 5.38 -1.03 4.58
CA TRP A 19 5.51 -2.27 3.80
C TRP A 19 4.29 -2.55 2.92
N LEU A 20 3.08 -2.23 3.38
CA LEU A 20 1.86 -2.35 2.57
C LEU A 20 1.86 -1.37 1.38
N ALA A 21 2.25 -0.13 1.61
CA ALA A 21 2.20 0.93 0.61
C ALA A 21 3.33 0.85 -0.41
N ALA A 22 4.52 0.40 0.00
CA ALA A 22 5.73 0.34 -0.85
C ALA A 22 5.52 -0.36 -2.21
N PRO A 23 4.98 -1.60 -2.30
CA PRO A 23 4.78 -2.26 -3.59
C PRO A 23 3.71 -1.57 -4.44
N LEU A 24 2.66 -1.04 -3.82
CA LEU A 24 1.58 -0.33 -4.53
C LEU A 24 2.09 1.00 -5.12
N LEU A 25 2.89 1.74 -4.36
CA LEU A 25 3.55 2.96 -4.79
C LEU A 25 4.50 2.70 -5.97
N LEU A 26 5.28 1.63 -5.90
CA LEU A 26 6.24 1.28 -6.95
C LEU A 26 5.53 0.96 -8.28
N ILE A 27 4.45 0.17 -8.23
CA ILE A 27 3.63 -0.15 -9.40
C ILE A 27 2.97 1.12 -9.95
N GLY A 28 2.37 1.92 -9.07
CA GLY A 28 1.71 3.18 -9.46
C GLY A 28 2.67 4.17 -10.12
N PHE A 29 3.89 4.29 -9.58
CA PHE A 29 4.93 5.15 -10.12
C PHE A 29 5.39 4.66 -11.50
N ALA A 30 5.81 3.40 -11.61
CA ALA A 30 6.32 2.84 -12.87
C ALA A 30 5.28 2.95 -14.00
N MET A 31 4.03 2.59 -13.70
CA MET A 31 2.96 2.62 -14.69
C MET A 31 2.47 4.03 -15.00
N GLY A 32 2.46 4.92 -14.01
CA GLY A 32 2.20 6.34 -14.23
C GLY A 32 3.20 6.97 -15.19
N THR A 33 4.49 6.66 -15.04
CA THR A 33 5.54 7.12 -15.95
C THR A 33 5.36 6.56 -17.36
N ILE A 34 5.11 5.25 -17.50
CA ILE A 34 4.90 4.61 -18.81
C ILE A 34 3.70 5.24 -19.54
N ILE A 35 2.56 5.39 -18.87
CA ILE A 35 1.35 5.96 -19.48
C ILE A 35 1.58 7.42 -19.86
N SER A 36 2.26 8.21 -19.02
CA SER A 36 2.60 9.60 -19.33
C SER A 36 3.50 9.69 -20.56
N LEU A 37 4.46 8.76 -20.70
CA LEU A 37 5.37 8.74 -21.85
C LEU A 37 4.61 8.41 -23.15
N VAL A 38 3.68 7.44 -23.10
CA VAL A 38 2.85 7.06 -24.25
C VAL A 38 1.89 8.19 -24.66
N GLN A 39 1.31 8.91 -23.69
CA GLN A 39 0.49 10.08 -23.98
C GLN A 39 1.27 11.16 -24.72
N ILE A 40 2.49 11.46 -24.26
CA ILE A 40 3.35 12.46 -24.89
C ILE A 40 3.76 12.00 -26.29
N ALA A 41 4.19 10.74 -26.44
CA ALA A 41 4.66 10.20 -27.72
C ALA A 41 3.57 10.17 -28.80
N THR A 42 2.31 9.94 -28.42
CA THR A 42 1.18 9.88 -29.38
C THR A 42 0.50 11.25 -29.55
N SER A 43 0.95 12.30 -28.85
CA SER A 43 0.34 13.64 -28.80
C SER A 43 -1.15 13.67 -28.39
N MET A 44 -1.67 12.56 -27.85
CA MET A 44 -3.05 12.47 -27.38
C MET A 44 -3.13 12.96 -25.92
N GLN A 45 -3.51 14.23 -25.75
CA GLN A 45 -3.72 14.86 -24.43
C GLN A 45 -5.14 14.64 -23.89
N ASP A 46 -5.88 13.69 -24.45
CA ASP A 46 -7.23 13.39 -23.97
C ASP A 46 -7.15 12.68 -22.61
N THR A 47 -7.57 13.39 -21.56
CA THR A 47 -7.54 12.90 -20.17
C THR A 47 -8.37 11.64 -19.97
N ALA A 48 -9.39 11.38 -20.81
CA ALA A 48 -10.17 10.15 -20.74
C ALA A 48 -9.32 8.92 -21.11
N PHE A 49 -8.44 9.05 -22.11
CA PHE A 49 -7.61 7.96 -22.60
C PHE A 49 -6.51 7.54 -21.63
N SER A 50 -5.94 8.43 -20.81
CA SER A 50 -4.98 8.05 -19.76
C SER A 50 -5.62 7.40 -18.54
N THR A 51 -6.86 7.75 -18.26
CA THR A 51 -7.52 7.37 -17.00
C THR A 51 -7.88 5.89 -17.02
N ILE A 52 -8.38 5.38 -18.15
CA ILE A 52 -8.79 3.98 -18.28
C ILE A 52 -7.59 3.01 -18.11
N PRO A 53 -6.47 3.13 -18.85
CA PRO A 53 -5.33 2.23 -18.70
C PRO A 53 -4.74 2.31 -17.29
N ARG A 54 -4.65 3.51 -16.70
CA ARG A 54 -4.15 3.69 -15.34
C ARG A 54 -5.00 2.94 -14.33
N LEU A 55 -6.33 3.01 -14.46
CA LEU A 55 -7.27 2.37 -13.55
C LEU A 55 -7.21 0.84 -13.69
N VAL A 56 -7.15 0.31 -14.91
CA VAL A 56 -6.99 -1.15 -15.16
C VAL A 56 -5.72 -1.68 -14.50
N VAL A 57 -4.62 -0.96 -14.67
CA VAL A 57 -3.32 -1.34 -14.11
C VAL A 57 -3.32 -1.29 -12.59
N PHE A 58 -3.93 -0.25 -12.01
CA PHE A 58 -4.06 -0.13 -10.55
C PHE A 58 -4.93 -1.26 -9.98
N LEU A 59 -6.03 -1.60 -10.67
CA LEU A 59 -6.92 -2.69 -10.31
C LEU A 59 -6.17 -4.04 -10.33
N PHE A 60 -5.42 -4.31 -11.39
CA PHE A 60 -4.59 -5.51 -11.51
C PHE A 60 -3.50 -5.58 -10.43
N GLY A 61 -2.81 -4.46 -10.18
CA GLY A 61 -1.79 -4.36 -9.14
C GLY A 61 -2.36 -4.64 -7.75
N ILE A 62 -3.53 -4.08 -7.44
CA ILE A 62 -4.25 -4.36 -6.19
C ILE A 62 -4.64 -5.84 -6.13
N LEU A 63 -5.24 -6.41 -7.18
CA LEU A 63 -5.68 -7.81 -7.17
C LEU A 63 -4.54 -8.80 -6.88
N LEU A 64 -3.36 -8.56 -7.47
CA LEU A 64 -2.16 -9.37 -7.24
C LEU A 64 -1.60 -9.20 -5.83
N LEU A 65 -1.57 -7.97 -5.32
CA LEU A 65 -1.03 -7.65 -4.00
C LEU A 65 -2.01 -7.92 -2.86
N LEU A 66 -3.31 -8.02 -3.15
CA LEU A 66 -4.40 -8.17 -2.19
C LEU A 66 -4.15 -9.29 -1.17
N PRO A 67 -3.86 -10.55 -1.57
CA PRO A 67 -3.64 -11.63 -0.60
C PRO A 67 -2.46 -11.36 0.33
N TRP A 68 -1.37 -10.79 -0.20
CA TRP A 68 -0.18 -10.47 0.58
C TRP A 68 -0.41 -9.31 1.56
N MET A 69 -1.09 -8.25 1.11
CA MET A 69 -1.47 -7.12 1.96
C MET A 69 -2.40 -7.57 3.09
N LEU A 70 -3.36 -8.46 2.78
CA LEU A 70 -4.26 -9.02 3.79
C LEU A 70 -3.50 -9.83 4.84
N GLN A 71 -2.57 -10.70 4.42
CA GLN A 71 -1.75 -11.49 5.35
C GLN A 71 -0.93 -10.60 6.30
N ARG A 72 -0.34 -9.52 5.78
CA ARG A 72 0.43 -8.56 6.57
C ARG A 72 -0.45 -7.80 7.56
N ALA A 73 -1.62 -7.32 7.13
CA ALA A 73 -2.58 -6.63 7.99
C ALA A 73 -3.12 -7.56 9.09
N MET A 74 -3.44 -8.81 8.76
CA MET A 74 -3.87 -9.83 9.71
C MET A 74 -2.76 -10.16 10.70
N SER A 75 -1.53 -10.37 10.24
CA SER A 75 -0.38 -10.63 11.12
C SER A 75 -0.13 -9.50 12.11
N TYR A 76 -0.22 -8.24 11.66
CA TYR A 76 -0.13 -7.08 12.55
C TYR A 76 -1.27 -7.05 13.57
N THR A 77 -2.51 -7.29 13.12
CA THR A 77 -3.69 -7.31 14.00
C THR A 77 -3.59 -8.41 15.05
N ILE A 78 -3.18 -9.62 14.66
CA ILE A 78 -2.99 -10.75 15.57
C ILE A 78 -1.87 -10.45 16.59
N ALA A 79 -0.75 -9.88 16.14
CA ALA A 79 0.34 -9.49 17.03
C ALA A 79 -0.13 -8.44 18.05
N LEU A 80 -0.88 -7.43 17.59
CA LEU A 80 -1.44 -6.39 18.45
C LEU A 80 -2.40 -6.98 19.49
N PHE A 81 -3.38 -7.79 19.05
CA PHE A 81 -4.37 -8.40 19.94
C PHE A 81 -3.77 -9.46 20.89
N GLY A 82 -2.74 -10.18 20.46
CA GLY A 82 -2.01 -11.13 21.32
C GLY A 82 -1.22 -10.43 22.41
N ASP A 83 -0.63 -9.28 22.10
CA ASP A 83 0.18 -8.51 23.04
C ASP A 83 -0.69 -7.56 23.91
N LEU A 84 -1.95 -7.28 23.53
CA LEU A 84 -2.92 -6.57 24.37
C LEU A 84 -3.13 -7.23 25.74
N GLY A 85 -3.09 -8.57 25.83
CA GLY A 85 -3.14 -9.28 27.11
C GLY A 85 -1.93 -9.01 28.02
N ARG A 86 -0.79 -8.63 27.44
CA ARG A 86 0.43 -8.22 28.13
C ARG A 86 0.43 -6.72 28.48
N TYR A 87 -0.21 -5.88 27.67
CA TYR A 87 -0.38 -4.45 27.94
C TYR A 87 -1.52 -4.12 28.92
N ALA A 88 -2.48 -5.04 29.11
CA ALA A 88 -3.60 -4.91 30.04
C ALA A 88 -3.26 -5.31 31.49
N ARG A 89 -2.10 -5.95 31.74
CA ARG A 89 -1.50 -6.07 33.08
C ARG A 89 -0.46 -4.98 33.29
#